data_AF-A0A9E4IT45-F1
#
_entry.id   AF-A0A9E4IT45-F1
#
_cell.length_a   1.000
_cell.length_b   1.000
_cell.length_c   1.000
_cell.angle_alpha   90.00
_cell.angle_beta   90.00
_cell.angle_gamma   90.00
#
_symmetry.space_group_name_H-M   'P 1'
#
loop_
_entity.id
_entity.type
_entity.pdbx_description
1 polymer ?
#
loop_
_entity_poly.entity_id
_entity_poly.type
_entity_poly.pdbx_seq_one_letter_code
_entity_poly.pdbx_strand_id
1 'polypeptide(L)'
;MAIRDVKAHGGGSSACASFEPRPVASAPAASAPARPPDLPGCESFHLSESALDAYDGRLEFWDGSSETAWRVRQPTSTWHERPTRRLSGLAERIASLRGSGIACFGSADLLRRDAAGRRRWIMQADEILYLHPGRARGLGPAVIIGQDPLPDVALEVDHSTDVRRWKLGVYQECGFPEIWVEVPWDVSARRPGLAIHVRRGGGYREEGRSRAFPGWTAAEIHRALTEEPLSAESWRALERVALGMGAREGTTPDDDPLTRSTSLRAAAQGRVEGRRQGRAEGRRQGYAEGLAAARVNAVTAALDARRIDAPAEVVAADVARRADLPLDALVAAAVTCTGFSDFQRRLQEMPATTLPPDSP
;
A
#
# COMPACT_ATOMS: atom_id res chain seq x y z
N MET A 1 73.81 -11.15 8.47
CA MET A 1 73.61 -9.73 8.81
C MET A 1 72.37 -9.64 9.71
N ALA A 2 72.61 -9.31 10.99
CA ALA A 2 71.71 -8.99 12.13
C ALA A 2 70.28 -9.59 12.13
N ILE A 3 69.89 -10.56 12.98
CA ILE A 3 69.97 -10.64 14.46
C ILE A 3 69.61 -9.31 15.15
N ARG A 4 68.37 -9.24 15.65
CA ARG A 4 68.07 -8.56 16.91
C ARG A 4 67.19 -9.44 17.77
N ASP A 5 67.70 -9.57 18.98
CA ASP A 5 67.31 -10.46 20.05
C ASP A 5 66.97 -9.56 21.26
N VAL A 6 66.36 -10.17 22.29
CA VAL A 6 66.16 -9.64 23.67
C VAL A 6 64.98 -8.64 23.81
N LYS A 7 63.98 -8.82 24.67
CA LYS A 7 64.01 -9.20 26.09
C LYS A 7 62.63 -9.64 26.62
N ALA A 8 62.59 -10.69 27.44
CA ALA A 8 61.48 -11.04 28.33
C ALA A 8 61.63 -10.34 29.70
N HIS A 9 60.52 -10.08 30.41
CA HIS A 9 60.38 -10.28 31.87
C HIS A 9 58.96 -10.01 32.39
N GLY A 10 58.54 -10.86 33.34
CA GLY A 10 57.49 -10.62 34.35
C GLY A 10 56.10 -11.09 33.89
N GLY A 11 55.48 -12.14 34.42
CA GLY A 11 55.42 -12.56 35.82
C GLY A 11 54.02 -12.22 36.34
N GLY A 12 53.09 -13.18 36.31
CA GLY A 12 51.69 -12.94 36.65
C GLY A 12 50.90 -14.22 36.92
N SER A 13 51.10 -14.78 38.11
CA SER A 13 50.19 -15.59 38.93
C SER A 13 49.05 -16.35 38.22
N SER A 14 49.27 -17.65 38.04
CA SER A 14 48.23 -18.65 37.78
C SER A 14 47.43 -18.91 39.06
N ALA A 15 46.15 -18.54 39.08
CA ALA A 15 45.19 -19.00 40.07
C ALA A 15 44.39 -20.16 39.47
N CYS A 16 44.66 -21.38 39.93
CA CYS A 16 43.81 -22.54 39.71
C CYS A 16 42.45 -22.29 40.37
N ALA A 17 41.43 -22.00 39.56
CA ALA A 17 40.04 -22.06 39.99
C ALA A 17 39.58 -23.52 39.92
N SER A 18 39.37 -24.10 41.10
CA SER A 18 38.75 -25.41 41.32
C SER A 18 37.37 -25.43 40.67
N PHE A 19 37.17 -26.36 39.72
CA PHE A 19 35.89 -26.57 39.06
C PHE A 19 35.00 -27.42 39.97
N GLU A 20 34.16 -26.79 40.79
CA GLU A 20 33.10 -27.49 41.50
C GLU A 20 31.96 -27.84 40.52
N PRO A 21 31.55 -29.12 40.38
CA PRO A 21 30.42 -29.47 39.55
C PRO A 21 29.13 -28.90 40.17
N ARG A 22 28.45 -28.01 39.42
CA ARG A 22 27.12 -27.51 39.78
C ARG A 22 26.15 -28.69 39.99
N PRO A 23 25.34 -28.70 41.06
CA PRO A 23 24.31 -29.70 41.24
C PRO A 23 23.32 -29.62 40.07
N VAL A 24 23.07 -30.78 39.45
CA VAL A 24 22.06 -30.95 38.42
C VAL A 24 20.70 -30.57 39.02
N ALA A 25 20.10 -29.49 38.52
CA ALA A 25 18.78 -29.07 38.95
C ALA A 25 17.79 -30.21 38.71
N SER A 26 17.10 -30.62 39.78
CA SER A 26 16.03 -31.59 39.72
C SER A 26 14.97 -31.15 38.71
N ALA A 27 14.45 -32.10 37.94
CA ALA A 27 13.38 -31.86 36.97
C ALA A 27 12.21 -31.11 37.65
N PRO A 28 11.60 -30.11 36.98
CA PRO A 28 10.46 -29.41 37.55
C PRO A 28 9.34 -30.42 37.83
N ALA A 29 8.79 -30.35 39.04
CA ALA A 29 7.65 -31.15 39.46
C ALA A 29 6.50 -31.00 38.45
N ALA A 30 5.83 -32.11 38.15
CA ALA A 30 4.65 -32.13 37.28
C ALA A 30 3.68 -31.03 37.71
N SER A 31 3.53 -30.02 36.84
CA SER A 31 2.57 -28.94 37.00
C SER A 31 1.18 -29.54 37.25
N ALA A 32 0.50 -29.05 38.29
CA ALA A 32 -0.88 -29.37 38.60
C ALA A 32 -1.74 -29.34 37.32
N PRO A 33 -2.78 -30.21 37.19
CA PRO A 33 -3.62 -30.23 36.01
C PRO A 33 -4.17 -28.81 35.78
N ALA A 34 -3.82 -28.25 34.62
CA ALA A 34 -4.28 -26.94 34.21
C ALA A 34 -5.81 -26.95 34.25
N ARG A 35 -6.39 -25.91 34.87
CA ARG A 35 -7.84 -25.73 34.89
C ARG A 35 -8.34 -25.77 33.44
N PRO A 36 -9.42 -26.52 33.12
CA PRO A 36 -9.95 -26.53 31.76
C PRO A 36 -10.24 -25.09 31.31
N PRO A 37 -9.93 -24.74 30.06
CA PRO A 37 -10.08 -23.38 29.58
C PRO A 37 -11.56 -22.98 29.64
N ASP A 38 -11.85 -21.90 30.36
CA ASP A 38 -13.14 -21.24 30.30
C ASP A 38 -13.14 -20.38 29.04
N LEU A 39 -13.98 -20.75 28.07
CA LEU A 39 -14.12 -20.08 26.77
C LEU A 39 -15.54 -19.55 26.63
N PRO A 40 -15.84 -18.36 27.20
CA PRO A 40 -17.19 -17.82 27.25
C PRO A 40 -17.78 -17.57 25.87
N GLY A 41 -18.90 -18.22 25.54
CA GLY A 41 -19.51 -18.14 24.21
C GLY A 41 -19.12 -19.30 23.27
N CYS A 42 -18.25 -20.19 23.73
CA CYS A 42 -18.08 -21.51 23.15
C CYS A 42 -18.88 -22.56 23.93
N GLU A 43 -19.19 -23.66 23.27
CA GLU A 43 -19.59 -24.91 23.90
C GLU A 43 -18.47 -25.94 23.76
N SER A 44 -18.21 -26.67 24.83
CA SER A 44 -17.25 -27.76 24.85
C SER A 44 -17.93 -29.08 24.50
N PHE A 45 -17.25 -29.93 23.75
CA PHE A 45 -17.67 -31.29 23.47
C PHE A 45 -16.44 -32.22 23.45
N HIS A 46 -16.66 -33.51 23.67
CA HIS A 46 -15.58 -34.48 23.57
C HIS A 46 -15.29 -34.78 22.09
N LEU A 47 -14.00 -34.77 21.73
CA LEU A 47 -13.50 -35.11 20.40
C LEU A 47 -12.15 -35.79 20.55
N SER A 48 -12.09 -37.09 20.29
CA SER A 48 -10.85 -37.86 20.40
C SER A 48 -9.81 -37.44 19.36
N GLU A 49 -8.52 -37.66 19.66
CA GLU A 49 -7.43 -37.36 18.71
C GLU A 49 -7.64 -38.09 17.38
N SER A 50 -8.15 -39.32 17.42
CA SER A 50 -8.45 -40.14 16.24
C SER A 50 -9.63 -39.63 15.39
N ALA A 51 -10.57 -38.90 16.01
CA ALA A 51 -11.72 -38.33 15.32
C ALA A 51 -11.44 -36.92 14.77
N LEU A 52 -10.37 -36.27 15.24
CA LEU A 52 -10.03 -34.89 14.94
C LEU A 52 -9.81 -34.65 13.44
N ASP A 53 -9.12 -35.56 12.75
CA ASP A 53 -8.84 -35.45 11.30
C ASP A 53 -10.10 -35.63 10.43
N ALA A 54 -11.14 -36.25 10.97
CA ALA A 54 -12.42 -36.46 10.28
C ALA A 54 -13.47 -35.41 10.67
N TYR A 55 -13.13 -34.47 11.56
CA TYR A 55 -14.05 -33.45 12.03
C TYR A 55 -14.16 -32.31 11.01
N ASP A 56 -15.30 -32.22 10.34
CA ASP A 56 -15.59 -31.21 9.30
C ASP A 56 -16.16 -29.89 9.87
N GLY A 57 -16.19 -29.74 11.19
CA GLY A 57 -16.67 -28.53 11.85
C GLY A 57 -15.56 -27.53 12.14
N ARG A 58 -15.93 -26.27 12.36
CA ARG A 58 -14.99 -25.24 12.83
C ARG A 58 -14.68 -25.44 14.32
N LEU A 59 -13.39 -25.47 14.66
CA LEU A 59 -12.90 -25.55 16.03
C LEU A 59 -12.32 -24.20 16.46
N GLU A 60 -12.68 -23.74 17.64
CA GLU A 60 -11.96 -22.60 18.25
C GLU A 60 -10.71 -23.08 18.97
N PHE A 61 -10.82 -24.22 19.65
CA PHE A 61 -9.71 -24.86 20.34
C PHE A 61 -9.96 -26.37 20.50
N TRP A 62 -8.89 -27.16 20.56
CA TRP A 62 -8.90 -28.56 20.96
C TRP A 62 -7.71 -28.84 21.89
N ASP A 63 -7.99 -29.46 23.04
CA ASP A 63 -6.99 -29.90 24.02
C ASP A 63 -6.79 -31.42 23.91
N GLY A 64 -5.57 -31.84 23.56
CA GLY A 64 -5.24 -33.25 23.44
C GLY A 64 -5.07 -33.98 24.78
N SER A 65 -4.94 -33.25 25.89
CA SER A 65 -4.83 -33.88 27.21
C SER A 65 -6.18 -34.35 27.76
N SER A 66 -7.25 -33.61 27.45
CA SER A 66 -8.62 -33.93 27.87
C SER A 66 -9.51 -34.38 26.72
N GLU A 67 -8.99 -34.43 25.50
CA GLU A 67 -9.73 -34.68 24.25
C GLU A 67 -11.03 -33.86 24.21
N THR A 68 -10.91 -32.59 24.60
CA THR A 68 -12.03 -31.65 24.65
C THR A 68 -11.83 -30.64 23.55
N ALA A 69 -12.89 -30.42 22.77
CA ALA A 69 -12.96 -29.42 21.73
C ALA A 69 -13.92 -28.32 22.14
N TRP A 70 -13.68 -27.11 21.66
CA TRP A 70 -14.58 -25.96 21.82
C TRP A 70 -14.95 -25.41 20.46
N ARG A 71 -16.23 -25.11 20.29
CA ARG A 71 -16.76 -24.42 19.10
C ARG A 71 -17.67 -23.28 19.53
N VAL A 72 -17.81 -22.25 18.68
CA VAL A 72 -18.73 -21.14 18.93
C VAL A 72 -20.19 -21.63 18.95
N ARG A 73 -21.04 -21.12 19.87
CA ARG A 73 -22.44 -21.55 20.08
C ARG A 73 -23.47 -21.19 18.97
N GLN A 74 -23.06 -21.10 17.70
CA GLN A 74 -23.83 -20.67 16.49
C GLN A 74 -24.15 -19.17 16.34
N PRO A 75 -24.42 -18.71 15.09
CA PRO A 75 -23.60 -18.85 13.89
C PRO A 75 -22.61 -17.67 13.78
N THR A 76 -21.44 -17.93 13.18
CA THR A 76 -20.55 -16.87 12.67
C THR A 76 -21.31 -16.08 11.62
N SER A 77 -21.83 -14.91 12.00
CA SER A 77 -22.56 -14.04 11.10
C SER A 77 -21.64 -13.53 9.98
N THR A 78 -22.22 -13.07 8.87
CA THR A 78 -21.45 -12.41 7.79
C THR A 78 -20.61 -11.23 8.28
N TRP A 79 -20.96 -10.64 9.43
CA TRP A 79 -20.20 -9.59 10.09
C TRP A 79 -18.86 -10.07 10.66
N HIS A 80 -18.71 -11.36 10.95
CA HIS A 80 -17.46 -11.97 11.43
C HIS A 80 -16.45 -12.16 10.30
N GLU A 81 -16.96 -12.59 9.14
CA GLU A 81 -16.13 -12.83 7.96
C GLU A 81 -15.74 -11.54 7.24
N ARG A 82 -16.49 -10.45 7.45
CA ARG A 82 -16.29 -9.18 6.75
C ARG A 82 -14.90 -8.58 7.02
N PRO A 83 -14.44 -8.39 8.28
CA PRO A 83 -13.09 -7.87 8.53
C PRO A 83 -11.99 -8.74 7.93
N THR A 84 -12.09 -10.06 8.02
CA THR A 84 -11.12 -10.98 7.41
C THR A 84 -11.02 -10.78 5.90
N ARG A 85 -12.14 -10.84 5.17
CA ARG A 85 -12.15 -10.61 3.71
C ARG A 85 -11.64 -9.22 3.33
N ARG A 86 -11.95 -8.21 4.14
CA ARG A 86 -11.46 -6.85 3.94
C ARG A 86 -9.95 -6.79 4.12
N LEU A 87 -9.42 -7.40 5.17
CA LEU A 87 -7.99 -7.42 5.45
C LEU A 87 -7.20 -8.04 4.29
N SER A 88 -7.64 -9.16 3.72
CA SER A 88 -6.94 -9.77 2.58
C SER A 88 -6.87 -8.79 1.39
N GLY A 89 -7.98 -8.13 1.04
CA GLY A 89 -7.99 -7.13 -0.05
C GLY A 89 -7.19 -5.86 0.25
N LEU A 90 -7.12 -5.44 1.52
CA LEU A 90 -6.23 -4.34 1.95
C LEU A 90 -4.76 -4.74 1.84
N ALA A 91 -4.41 -5.96 2.26
CA ALA A 91 -3.06 -6.48 2.19
C ALA A 91 -2.55 -6.60 0.74
N GLU A 92 -3.40 -7.02 -0.20
CA GLU A 92 -3.08 -7.03 -1.63
C GLU A 92 -2.75 -5.63 -2.16
N ARG A 93 -3.54 -4.62 -1.78
CA ARG A 93 -3.30 -3.22 -2.17
C ARG A 93 -2.01 -2.67 -1.56
N ILE A 94 -1.74 -2.98 -0.29
CA ILE A 94 -0.48 -2.63 0.36
C ILE A 94 0.70 -3.32 -0.34
N ALA A 95 0.57 -4.60 -0.69
CA ALA A 95 1.59 -5.36 -1.39
C ALA A 95 1.93 -4.76 -2.76
N SER A 96 0.91 -4.39 -3.54
CA SER A 96 1.09 -3.72 -4.84
C SER A 96 1.79 -2.37 -4.70
N LEU A 97 1.35 -1.52 -3.76
CA LEU A 97 1.94 -0.19 -3.58
C LEU A 97 3.35 -0.23 -2.96
N ARG A 98 3.64 -1.21 -2.09
CA ARG A 98 4.98 -1.34 -1.51
C ARG A 98 5.98 -2.03 -2.45
N GLY A 99 5.50 -2.74 -3.47
CA GLY A 99 6.36 -3.45 -4.44
C GLY A 99 6.79 -4.86 -4.03
N SER A 100 6.22 -5.43 -2.96
CA SER A 100 6.59 -6.74 -2.46
C SER A 100 5.36 -7.49 -1.92
N GLY A 101 5.25 -8.79 -2.19
CA GLY A 101 4.05 -9.59 -1.87
C GLY A 101 3.80 -9.71 -0.37
N ILE A 102 2.53 -9.78 0.05
CA ILE A 102 2.10 -10.18 1.41
C ILE A 102 1.26 -11.45 1.24
N ALA A 103 1.49 -12.46 2.08
CA ALA A 103 0.69 -13.69 2.06
C ALA A 103 -0.36 -13.64 3.16
N CYS A 104 -1.62 -13.83 2.77
CA CYS A 104 -2.76 -13.99 3.67
C CYS A 104 -3.29 -15.42 3.49
N PHE A 105 -3.68 -16.08 4.58
CA PHE A 105 -4.11 -17.48 4.55
C PHE A 105 -5.56 -17.68 4.98
N GLY A 106 -6.29 -16.60 5.26
CA GLY A 106 -7.58 -16.66 5.89
C GLY A 106 -7.48 -17.39 7.22
N SER A 107 -8.55 -18.11 7.56
CA SER A 107 -8.58 -18.85 8.80
C SER A 107 -7.58 -20.00 8.78
N ALA A 108 -6.79 -20.11 9.84
CA ALA A 108 -5.63 -21.00 9.87
C ALA A 108 -5.53 -21.76 11.20
N ASP A 109 -5.25 -23.06 11.07
CA ASP A 109 -4.97 -23.92 12.22
C ASP A 109 -3.56 -23.69 12.75
N LEU A 110 -3.47 -23.50 14.06
CA LEU A 110 -2.25 -23.38 14.83
C LEU A 110 -2.14 -24.65 15.68
N LEU A 111 -1.11 -25.46 15.43
CA LEU A 111 -0.95 -26.76 16.06
C LEU A 111 0.33 -26.79 16.89
N ARG A 112 0.22 -27.14 18.17
CA ARG A 112 1.38 -27.47 19.00
C ARG A 112 1.47 -28.97 19.23
N ARG A 113 2.68 -29.51 19.06
CA ARG A 113 2.99 -30.90 19.37
C ARG A 113 3.71 -31.03 20.72
N ASP A 114 3.55 -32.17 21.38
CA ASP A 114 4.34 -32.55 22.55
C ASP A 114 5.75 -33.06 22.13
N ALA A 115 6.58 -33.41 23.12
CA ALA A 115 7.93 -33.92 22.86
C ALA A 115 7.95 -35.27 22.13
N ALA A 116 6.85 -36.04 22.19
CA ALA A 116 6.67 -37.29 21.45
C ALA A 116 6.10 -37.07 20.04
N GLY A 117 5.86 -35.81 19.64
CA GLY A 117 5.30 -35.46 18.34
C GLY A 117 3.78 -35.58 18.25
N ARG A 118 3.09 -35.91 19.34
CA ARG A 118 1.61 -36.01 19.37
C ARG A 118 0.98 -34.63 19.44
N ARG A 119 -0.27 -34.51 19.01
CA ARG A 119 -0.97 -33.22 19.06
C ARG A 119 -1.25 -32.87 20.51
N ARG A 120 -0.73 -31.73 20.97
CA ARG A 120 -1.02 -31.20 22.30
C ARG A 120 -2.27 -30.34 22.29
N TRP A 121 -2.36 -29.46 21.30
CA TRP A 121 -3.56 -28.65 21.08
C TRP A 121 -3.63 -28.11 19.65
N ILE A 122 -4.84 -27.76 19.22
CA ILE A 122 -5.12 -27.02 17.99
C ILE A 122 -5.92 -25.76 18.34
N MET A 123 -5.60 -24.63 17.73
CA MET A 123 -6.34 -23.37 17.84
C MET A 123 -6.51 -22.76 16.47
N GLN A 124 -7.66 -22.16 16.17
CA GLN A 124 -7.90 -21.51 14.88
C GLN A 124 -7.82 -19.99 15.01
N ALA A 125 -7.03 -19.36 14.15
CA ALA A 125 -7.00 -17.90 13.97
C ALA A 125 -7.98 -17.50 12.85
N ASP A 126 -8.55 -16.29 12.90
CA ASP A 126 -9.48 -15.84 11.85
C ASP A 126 -8.75 -15.44 10.56
N GLU A 127 -7.59 -14.80 10.67
CA GLU A 127 -6.70 -14.47 9.56
C GLU A 127 -5.25 -14.39 10.03
N ILE A 128 -4.31 -14.83 9.20
CA ILE A 128 -2.87 -14.71 9.49
C ILE A 128 -2.13 -14.12 8.30
N LEU A 129 -1.20 -13.21 8.59
CA LEU A 129 -0.44 -12.50 7.57
C LEU A 129 1.06 -12.76 7.73
N TYR A 130 1.71 -13.04 6.60
CA TYR A 130 3.16 -13.02 6.46
C TYR A 130 3.55 -11.87 5.55
N LEU A 131 4.23 -10.88 6.10
CA LEU A 131 4.73 -9.73 5.36
C LEU A 131 5.88 -10.11 4.42
N HIS A 132 6.50 -11.27 4.62
CA HIS A 132 7.49 -11.81 3.71
C HIS A 132 7.05 -13.23 3.29
N PRO A 133 6.38 -13.39 2.13
CA PRO A 133 5.78 -14.65 1.68
C PRO A 133 6.77 -15.81 1.62
N GLY A 134 8.06 -15.53 1.42
CA GLY A 134 9.11 -16.55 1.48
C GLY A 134 9.16 -17.32 2.80
N ARG A 135 8.74 -16.71 3.92
CA ARG A 135 8.62 -17.37 5.23
C ARG A 135 7.46 -18.35 5.29
N ALA A 136 6.40 -18.11 4.52
CA ALA A 136 5.25 -19.00 4.48
C ALA A 136 5.38 -20.13 3.45
N ARG A 137 6.51 -20.19 2.72
CA ARG A 137 6.70 -21.19 1.67
C ARG A 137 6.85 -22.58 2.26
N GLY A 138 6.00 -23.50 1.83
CA GLY A 138 6.04 -24.90 2.27
C GLY A 138 5.35 -25.17 3.61
N LEU A 139 4.60 -24.20 4.15
CA LEU A 139 3.69 -24.47 5.25
C LEU A 139 2.70 -25.58 4.84
N GLY A 140 2.44 -26.47 5.79
CA GLY A 140 1.45 -27.53 5.64
C GLY A 140 0.02 -27.00 5.83
N PRO A 141 -0.95 -27.90 6.07
CA PRO A 141 -2.34 -27.51 6.33
C PRO A 141 -2.53 -26.74 7.65
N ALA A 142 -1.51 -26.70 8.51
CA ALA A 142 -1.50 -25.97 9.77
C ALA A 142 -0.11 -25.36 10.02
N VAL A 143 -0.06 -24.27 10.80
CA VAL A 143 1.19 -23.71 11.30
C VAL A 143 1.61 -24.48 12.55
N ILE A 144 2.71 -25.23 12.46
CA ILE A 144 3.24 -26.03 13.55
C ILE A 144 4.07 -25.15 14.50
N ILE A 145 3.52 -24.84 15.66
CA ILE A 145 4.14 -23.95 16.64
C ILE A 145 5.47 -24.53 17.15
N GLY A 146 6.52 -23.71 17.05
CA GLY A 146 7.89 -24.07 17.43
C GLY A 146 8.69 -24.77 16.34
N GLN A 147 8.07 -25.08 15.19
CA GLN A 147 8.75 -25.63 14.00
C GLN A 147 8.66 -24.65 12.83
N ASP A 148 7.46 -24.16 12.54
CA ASP A 148 7.19 -23.24 11.46
C ASP A 148 7.43 -21.78 11.88
N PRO A 149 7.76 -20.89 10.93
CA PRO A 149 7.83 -19.46 11.22
C PRO A 149 6.44 -18.94 11.56
N LEU A 150 6.38 -18.16 12.65
CA LEU A 150 5.14 -17.54 13.08
C LEU A 150 4.71 -16.43 12.10
N PRO A 151 3.39 -16.22 11.90
CA PRO A 151 2.85 -15.05 11.21
C PRO A 151 3.33 -13.74 11.84
N ASP A 152 3.41 -12.70 11.01
CA ASP A 152 3.74 -11.34 11.46
C ASP A 152 2.53 -10.67 12.15
N VAL A 153 1.31 -11.03 11.74
CA VAL A 153 0.05 -10.61 12.37
C VAL A 153 -0.91 -11.80 12.40
N ALA A 154 -1.60 -11.98 13.52
CA ALA A 154 -2.84 -12.77 13.57
C ALA A 154 -4.01 -11.81 13.86
N LEU A 155 -5.08 -11.89 13.09
CA LEU A 155 -6.33 -11.19 13.34
C LEU A 155 -7.33 -12.14 13.99
N GLU A 156 -8.07 -11.60 14.93
CA GLU A 156 -9.23 -12.20 15.58
C GLU A 156 -10.39 -11.17 15.48
N VAL A 157 -11.62 -11.59 15.11
CA VAL A 157 -12.85 -10.75 15.08
C VAL A 157 -13.87 -11.01 16.22
N ASP A 158 -14.00 -10.09 17.18
CA ASP A 158 -14.77 -10.26 18.43
C ASP A 158 -16.19 -9.72 18.28
N HIS A 159 -17.17 -10.60 18.39
CA HIS A 159 -18.58 -10.18 18.42
C HIS A 159 -19.20 -10.21 19.81
N SER A 160 -18.73 -11.07 20.73
CA SER A 160 -19.47 -11.32 21.97
C SER A 160 -18.75 -12.21 22.98
N THR A 161 -17.50 -12.62 22.75
CA THR A 161 -16.91 -13.75 23.47
C THR A 161 -15.58 -13.37 24.14
N ASP A 162 -15.55 -13.42 25.48
CA ASP A 162 -14.31 -13.24 26.27
C ASP A 162 -13.30 -14.40 26.04
N VAL A 163 -13.61 -15.33 25.13
CA VAL A 163 -12.73 -16.36 24.52
C VAL A 163 -11.34 -15.81 24.21
N ARG A 164 -11.27 -14.56 23.80
CA ARG A 164 -10.04 -13.91 23.33
C ARG A 164 -9.05 -13.62 24.42
N ARG A 165 -9.48 -13.40 25.66
CA ARG A 165 -8.56 -13.19 26.77
C ARG A 165 -7.67 -14.42 26.97
N TRP A 166 -8.25 -15.60 26.82
CA TRP A 166 -7.51 -16.85 26.90
C TRP A 166 -6.70 -17.13 25.64
N LYS A 167 -7.28 -16.94 24.42
CA LYS A 167 -6.51 -17.10 23.16
C LYS A 167 -5.29 -16.18 23.12
N LEU A 168 -5.39 -14.95 23.61
CA LEU A 168 -4.24 -14.04 23.76
C LEU A 168 -3.14 -14.64 24.64
N GLY A 169 -3.50 -15.38 25.68
CA GLY A 169 -2.55 -16.17 26.48
C GLY A 169 -1.83 -17.24 25.63
N VAL A 170 -2.57 -17.99 24.82
CA VAL A 170 -1.98 -18.98 23.89
C VAL A 170 -1.05 -18.33 22.88
N TYR A 171 -1.47 -17.24 22.23
CA TYR A 171 -0.62 -16.47 21.31
C TYR A 171 0.66 -15.98 22.00
N GLN A 172 0.56 -15.53 23.25
CA GLN A 172 1.69 -15.04 24.03
C GLN A 172 2.68 -16.16 24.34
N GLU A 173 2.19 -17.33 24.75
CA GLU A 173 2.99 -18.53 25.00
C GLU A 173 3.69 -19.04 23.74
N CYS A 174 2.99 -18.99 22.60
CA CYS A 174 3.55 -19.33 21.29
C CYS A 174 4.57 -18.30 20.80
N GLY A 175 4.44 -17.06 21.27
CA GLY A 175 5.38 -15.99 21.01
C GLY A 175 5.06 -15.17 19.75
N PHE A 176 3.80 -15.12 19.33
CA PHE A 176 3.37 -14.33 18.18
C PHE A 176 3.75 -12.84 18.35
N PRO A 177 4.29 -12.19 17.31
CA PRO A 177 4.81 -10.83 17.44
C PRO A 177 3.71 -9.78 17.63
N GLU A 178 2.57 -9.93 16.94
CA GLU A 178 1.48 -8.96 16.95
C GLU A 178 0.13 -9.66 16.71
N ILE A 179 -0.88 -9.30 17.51
CA ILE A 179 -2.26 -9.80 17.40
C ILE A 179 -3.20 -8.60 17.27
N TRP A 180 -4.11 -8.66 16.31
CA TRP A 180 -5.17 -7.68 16.12
C TRP A 180 -6.49 -8.26 16.60
N VAL A 181 -7.19 -7.51 17.44
CA VAL A 181 -8.52 -7.86 17.94
C VAL A 181 -9.49 -6.80 17.44
N GLU A 182 -10.26 -7.13 16.40
CA GLU A 182 -11.27 -6.26 15.81
C GLU A 182 -12.63 -6.47 16.48
N VAL A 183 -13.29 -5.40 16.88
CA VAL A 183 -14.67 -5.39 17.39
C VAL A 183 -15.54 -4.59 16.42
N PRO A 184 -16.35 -5.25 15.56
CA PRO A 184 -17.13 -4.56 14.54
C PRO A 184 -18.27 -3.67 15.10
N TRP A 185 -18.70 -2.66 14.32
CA TRP A 185 -19.70 -1.66 14.73
C TRP A 185 -21.08 -2.20 15.11
N ASP A 186 -21.60 -3.16 14.35
CA ASP A 186 -23.05 -3.41 14.28
C ASP A 186 -23.56 -4.57 15.13
N VAL A 187 -22.71 -5.17 15.99
CA VAL A 187 -23.07 -6.49 16.57
C VAL A 187 -22.52 -6.78 17.95
N SER A 188 -21.69 -5.91 18.54
CA SER A 188 -21.00 -6.26 19.79
C SER A 188 -21.61 -5.59 21.03
N ALA A 189 -21.61 -6.32 22.15
CA ALA A 189 -21.87 -5.75 23.47
C ALA A 189 -20.73 -4.84 23.98
N ARG A 190 -19.64 -4.73 23.20
CA ARG A 190 -18.43 -3.95 23.49
C ARG A 190 -18.41 -2.68 22.64
N ARG A 191 -17.54 -1.75 23.02
CA ARG A 191 -17.29 -0.57 22.18
C ARG A 191 -16.58 -1.02 20.90
N PRO A 192 -17.10 -0.69 19.70
CA PRO A 192 -16.43 -0.98 18.45
C PRO A 192 -15.04 -0.35 18.38
N GLY A 193 -14.12 -1.05 17.72
CA GLY A 193 -12.74 -0.63 17.57
C GLY A 193 -11.79 -1.80 17.37
N LEU A 194 -10.54 -1.48 17.04
CA LEU A 194 -9.46 -2.45 16.94
C LEU A 194 -8.46 -2.23 18.07
N ALA A 195 -8.02 -3.31 18.69
CA ALA A 195 -6.90 -3.32 19.62
C ALA A 195 -5.69 -4.05 18.99
N ILE A 196 -4.49 -3.49 19.15
CA ILE A 196 -3.24 -4.08 18.65
C ILE A 196 -2.43 -4.55 19.85
N HIS A 197 -2.25 -5.85 20.00
CA HIS A 197 -1.44 -6.44 21.05
C HIS A 197 -0.05 -6.79 20.50
N VAL A 198 0.96 -6.03 20.90
CA VAL A 198 2.36 -6.24 20.48
C VAL A 198 3.14 -6.95 21.57
N ARG A 199 3.89 -8.00 21.21
CA ARG A 199 4.69 -8.75 22.18
C ARG A 199 5.91 -7.93 22.60
N ARG A 200 6.04 -7.69 23.91
CA ARG A 200 7.17 -6.97 24.54
C ARG A 200 7.67 -7.76 25.75
N GLY A 201 8.89 -8.28 25.64
CA GLY A 201 9.43 -9.16 26.69
C GLY A 201 8.57 -10.41 26.86
N GLY A 202 8.14 -10.69 28.09
CA GLY A 202 7.35 -11.88 28.43
C GLY A 202 5.84 -11.77 28.17
N GLY A 203 5.32 -10.64 27.68
CA GLY A 203 3.88 -10.47 27.51
C GLY A 203 3.42 -9.51 26.42
N TYR A 204 2.11 -9.45 26.19
CA TYR A 204 1.49 -8.48 25.29
C TYR A 204 1.27 -7.12 25.94
N ARG A 205 1.43 -6.07 25.15
CA ARG A 205 0.99 -4.71 25.47
C ARG A 205 0.09 -4.21 24.36
N GLU A 206 -0.99 -3.54 24.73
CA GLU A 206 -1.82 -2.83 23.76
C GLU A 206 -1.07 -1.60 23.27
N GLU A 207 -0.92 -1.45 21.95
CA GLU A 207 -0.29 -0.31 21.30
C GLU A 207 -1.29 0.37 20.35
N GLY A 208 -1.19 1.69 20.20
CA GLY A 208 -2.09 2.43 19.30
C GLY A 208 -1.72 2.31 17.82
N ARG A 209 -0.60 1.65 17.49
CA ARG A 209 -0.03 1.53 16.13
C ARG A 209 0.51 0.14 15.89
N SER A 210 0.38 -0.33 14.65
CA SER A 210 0.95 -1.60 14.23
C SER A 210 2.47 -1.49 14.11
N ARG A 211 3.17 -2.53 14.57
CA ARG A 211 4.60 -2.71 14.34
C ARG A 211 4.84 -3.43 13.01
N ALA A 212 3.99 -4.38 12.67
CA ALA A 212 3.98 -5.10 11.39
C ALA A 212 3.69 -4.16 10.20
N PHE A 213 2.78 -3.20 10.37
CA PHE A 213 2.44 -2.17 9.38
C PHE A 213 2.77 -0.78 9.94
N PRO A 214 4.04 -0.35 9.83
CA PRO A 214 4.55 0.80 10.56
C PRO A 214 3.79 2.10 10.26
N GLY A 215 3.24 2.73 11.30
CA GLY A 215 2.52 3.98 11.20
C GLY A 215 1.03 3.84 10.87
N TRP A 216 0.51 2.62 10.72
CA TRP A 216 -0.92 2.37 10.66
C TRP A 216 -1.50 2.33 12.08
N THR A 217 -2.39 3.25 12.40
CA THR A 217 -3.01 3.32 13.73
C THR A 217 -4.16 2.33 13.86
N ALA A 218 -4.46 1.88 15.09
CA ALA A 218 -5.58 0.99 15.35
C ALA A 218 -6.92 1.55 14.84
N ALA A 219 -7.15 2.85 15.01
CA ALA A 219 -8.34 3.54 14.51
C ALA A 219 -8.44 3.55 12.98
N GLU A 220 -7.32 3.74 12.28
CA GLU A 220 -7.29 3.69 10.81
C GLU A 220 -7.49 2.26 10.29
N ILE A 221 -6.92 1.25 10.96
CA ILE A 221 -7.15 -0.16 10.57
C ILE A 221 -8.63 -0.50 10.77
N HIS A 222 -9.18 -0.24 11.95
CA HIS A 222 -10.59 -0.47 12.26
C HIS A 222 -11.51 0.17 11.21
N ARG A 223 -11.26 1.43 10.88
CA ARG A 223 -12.01 2.15 9.84
C ARG A 223 -11.89 1.49 8.47
N ALA A 224 -10.68 1.14 8.05
CA ALA A 224 -10.46 0.49 6.76
C ALA A 224 -11.10 -0.91 6.66
N LEU A 225 -11.18 -1.64 7.77
CA LEU A 225 -11.84 -2.95 7.83
C LEU A 225 -13.38 -2.85 7.80
N THR A 226 -13.93 -1.71 8.19
CA THR A 226 -15.38 -1.55 8.36
C THR A 226 -16.05 -0.70 7.28
N GLU A 227 -15.35 0.26 6.68
CA GLU A 227 -15.90 1.14 5.63
C GLU A 227 -16.16 0.42 4.30
N GLU A 228 -17.28 0.75 3.67
CA GLU A 228 -17.57 0.39 2.28
C GLU A 228 -18.38 1.51 1.60
N PRO A 229 -17.82 2.19 0.56
CA PRO A 229 -16.45 2.06 0.03
C PRO A 229 -15.38 2.64 0.98
N LEU A 230 -14.10 2.38 0.70
CA LEU A 230 -13.00 3.03 1.44
C LEU A 230 -13.04 4.54 1.24
N SER A 231 -13.01 5.30 2.34
CA SER A 231 -12.88 6.75 2.27
C SER A 231 -11.52 7.19 1.72
N ALA A 232 -11.44 8.44 1.25
CA ALA A 232 -10.18 9.04 0.80
C ALA A 232 -9.13 9.08 1.92
N GLU A 233 -9.55 9.21 3.18
CA GLU A 233 -8.66 9.19 4.34
C GLU A 233 -8.08 7.79 4.59
N SER A 234 -8.93 6.75 4.57
CA SER A 234 -8.50 5.35 4.68
C SER A 234 -7.54 4.99 3.53
N TRP A 235 -7.79 5.50 2.31
CA TRP A 235 -6.89 5.30 1.17
C TRP A 235 -5.52 5.95 1.36
N ARG A 236 -5.47 7.21 1.82
CA ARG A 236 -4.20 7.91 2.13
C ARG A 236 -3.42 7.21 3.24
N ALA A 237 -4.10 6.64 4.24
CA ALA A 237 -3.46 5.87 5.29
C ALA A 237 -2.80 4.60 4.73
N LEU A 238 -3.52 3.83 3.90
CA LEU A 238 -2.99 2.65 3.21
C LEU A 238 -1.78 2.98 2.33
N GLU A 239 -1.87 4.03 1.52
CA GLU A 239 -0.79 4.48 0.64
C GLU A 239 0.45 4.87 1.45
N ARG A 240 0.27 5.66 2.52
CA ARG A 240 1.37 6.06 3.41
C ARG A 240 2.08 4.86 4.03
N VAL A 241 1.30 3.88 4.52
CA VAL A 241 1.84 2.65 5.12
C VAL A 241 2.60 1.84 4.08
N ALA A 242 1.99 1.59 2.92
CA ALA A 242 2.59 0.79 1.85
C ALA A 242 3.90 1.40 1.33
N LEU A 243 3.90 2.70 0.98
CA LEU A 243 5.09 3.39 0.52
C LEU A 243 6.17 3.45 1.62
N GLY A 244 5.77 3.62 2.88
CA GLY A 244 6.69 3.58 4.02
C GLY A 244 7.34 2.20 4.23
N MET A 245 6.61 1.11 3.97
CA MET A 245 7.15 -0.25 3.99
C MET A 245 8.08 -0.49 2.81
N GLY A 246 7.66 -0.12 1.59
CA GLY A 246 8.48 -0.27 0.38
C GLY A 246 9.81 0.48 0.50
N ALA A 247 9.79 1.72 0.99
CA ALA A 247 11.00 2.49 1.23
C ALA A 247 11.99 1.82 2.21
N ARG A 248 11.50 1.09 3.23
CA ARG A 248 12.35 0.33 4.17
C ARG A 248 12.91 -0.95 3.57
N GLU A 249 12.15 -1.57 2.68
CA GLU A 249 12.54 -2.80 1.97
C GLU A 249 13.39 -2.51 0.71
N GLY A 250 13.48 -1.24 0.29
CA GLY A 250 14.14 -0.85 -0.96
C GLY A 250 13.32 -1.20 -2.20
N THR A 251 12.00 -1.31 -2.07
CA THR A 251 11.05 -1.63 -3.15
C THR A 251 10.14 -0.45 -3.45
N THR A 252 9.57 -0.47 -4.64
CA THR A 252 8.72 0.57 -5.21
C THR A 252 7.48 -0.06 -5.84
N PRO A 253 6.39 0.69 -6.08
CA PRO A 253 5.23 0.16 -6.81
C PRO A 253 5.61 -0.51 -8.15
N ASP A 254 6.64 -0.01 -8.83
CA ASP A 254 7.11 -0.57 -10.10
C ASP A 254 7.79 -1.94 -9.95
N ASP A 255 8.04 -2.44 -8.74
CA ASP A 255 8.52 -3.81 -8.51
C ASP A 255 7.40 -4.85 -8.62
N ASP A 256 6.14 -4.43 -8.46
CA ASP A 256 4.99 -5.27 -8.77
C ASP A 256 4.78 -5.38 -10.29
N PRO A 257 4.76 -6.61 -10.88
CA PRO A 257 4.67 -6.79 -12.32
C PRO A 257 3.42 -6.18 -12.96
N LEU A 258 2.28 -6.20 -12.25
CA LEU A 258 1.02 -5.65 -12.76
C LEU A 258 1.08 -4.12 -12.77
N THR A 259 1.55 -3.53 -11.68
CA THR A 259 1.74 -2.08 -11.53
C THR A 259 2.74 -1.57 -12.57
N ARG A 260 3.90 -2.22 -12.72
CA ARG A 260 4.88 -1.90 -13.77
C ARG A 260 4.25 -1.91 -15.17
N SER A 261 3.49 -2.96 -15.50
CA SER A 261 2.83 -3.10 -16.80
C SER A 261 1.81 -1.98 -17.07
N THR A 262 1.01 -1.62 -16.05
CA THR A 262 0.03 -0.53 -16.15
C THR A 262 0.71 0.84 -16.26
N SER A 263 1.73 1.12 -15.46
CA SER A 263 2.57 2.33 -15.54
C SER A 263 3.19 2.50 -16.93
N LEU A 264 3.77 1.42 -17.49
CA LEU A 264 4.37 1.45 -18.84
C LEU A 264 3.33 1.73 -19.93
N ARG A 265 2.13 1.15 -19.82
CA ARG A 265 1.02 1.43 -20.76
C ARG A 265 0.54 2.87 -20.66
N ALA A 266 0.36 3.38 -19.45
CA ALA A 266 -0.03 4.77 -19.21
C ALA A 266 1.02 5.74 -19.78
N ALA A 267 2.31 5.48 -19.55
CA ALA A 267 3.40 6.27 -20.12
C ALA A 267 3.45 6.18 -21.65
N ALA A 268 3.17 5.03 -22.25
CA ALA A 268 3.09 4.88 -23.70
C ALA A 268 1.92 5.69 -24.29
N GLN A 269 0.74 5.62 -23.67
CA GLN A 269 -0.44 6.41 -24.06
C GLN A 269 -0.17 7.91 -23.92
N GLY A 270 0.39 8.34 -22.79
CA GLY A 270 0.77 9.74 -22.56
C GLY A 270 1.75 10.26 -23.61
N ARG A 271 2.73 9.46 -24.06
CA ARG A 271 3.64 9.84 -25.15
C ARG A 271 2.96 9.96 -26.51
N VAL A 272 1.98 9.11 -26.81
CA VAL A 272 1.20 9.22 -28.06
C VAL A 272 0.34 10.48 -28.03
N GLU A 273 -0.36 10.71 -26.92
CA GLU A 273 -1.23 11.87 -26.76
C GLU A 273 -0.43 13.18 -26.79
N GLY A 274 0.68 13.24 -26.05
CA GLY A 274 1.56 14.41 -26.06
C GLY A 274 2.11 14.73 -27.44
N ARG A 275 2.50 13.72 -28.23
CA ARG A 275 2.93 13.94 -29.64
C ARG A 275 1.79 14.42 -30.53
N ARG A 276 0.57 13.91 -30.34
CA ARG A 276 -0.60 14.33 -31.09
C ARG A 276 -0.94 15.79 -30.80
N GLN A 277 -1.01 16.15 -29.52
CA GLN A 277 -1.28 17.51 -29.07
C GLN A 277 -0.19 18.47 -29.56
N GLY A 278 1.08 18.12 -29.36
CA GLY A 278 2.20 18.95 -29.82
C GLY A 278 2.22 19.16 -31.35
N ARG A 279 1.87 18.15 -32.15
CA ARG A 279 1.73 18.33 -33.61
C ARG A 279 0.54 19.21 -33.98
N ALA A 280 -0.60 19.06 -33.30
CA ALA A 280 -1.77 19.87 -33.58
C ALA A 280 -1.51 21.34 -33.22
N GLU A 281 -0.90 21.59 -32.07
CA GLU A 281 -0.48 22.92 -31.63
C GLU A 281 0.57 23.52 -32.57
N GLY A 282 1.63 22.78 -32.89
CA GLY A 282 2.67 23.25 -33.82
C GLY A 282 2.13 23.56 -35.21
N ARG A 283 1.15 22.80 -35.72
CA ARG A 283 0.47 23.11 -36.99
C ARG A 283 -0.37 24.38 -36.90
N ARG A 284 -1.11 24.58 -35.81
CA ARG A 284 -1.91 25.81 -35.60
C ARG A 284 -1.02 27.03 -35.51
N GLN A 285 0.06 26.95 -34.73
CA GLN A 285 1.05 28.02 -34.60
C GLN A 285 1.72 28.30 -35.95
N GLY A 286 2.24 27.29 -36.64
CA GLY A 286 2.88 27.46 -37.94
C GLY A 286 1.94 28.00 -39.01
N TYR A 287 0.66 27.61 -38.99
CA TYR A 287 -0.35 28.19 -39.88
C TYR A 287 -0.61 29.66 -39.58
N ALA A 288 -0.75 30.04 -38.30
CA ALA A 288 -0.96 31.42 -37.89
C ALA A 288 0.24 32.31 -38.25
N GLU A 289 1.47 31.84 -37.98
CA GLU A 289 2.71 32.53 -38.36
C GLU A 289 2.84 32.67 -39.89
N GLY A 290 2.57 31.59 -40.63
CA GLY A 290 2.59 31.60 -42.09
C GLY A 290 1.55 32.54 -42.70
N LEU A 291 0.34 32.57 -42.15
CA LEU A 291 -0.73 33.48 -42.57
C LEU A 291 -0.36 34.94 -42.27
N ALA A 292 0.19 35.23 -41.08
CA ALA A 292 0.66 36.57 -40.73
C ALA A 292 1.75 37.04 -41.70
N ALA A 293 2.76 36.20 -41.98
CA ALA A 293 3.82 36.49 -42.93
C ALA A 293 3.28 36.71 -44.37
N ALA A 294 2.35 35.86 -44.82
CA ALA A 294 1.73 36.01 -46.14
C ALA A 294 0.95 37.32 -46.27
N ARG A 295 0.23 37.73 -45.21
CA ARG A 295 -0.50 39.01 -45.19
C ARG A 295 0.45 40.20 -45.31
N VAL A 296 1.54 40.20 -44.54
CA VAL A 296 2.57 41.26 -44.61
C VAL A 296 3.18 41.31 -46.01
N ASN A 297 3.61 40.17 -46.56
CA ASN A 297 4.21 40.10 -47.88
C ASN A 297 3.28 40.62 -48.99
N ALA A 298 1.99 40.29 -48.94
CA ALA A 298 1.01 40.75 -49.91
C ALA A 298 0.80 42.27 -49.86
N VAL A 299 0.73 42.86 -48.66
CA VAL A 299 0.61 44.30 -48.47
C VAL A 299 1.89 45.02 -48.93
N THR A 300 3.07 44.53 -48.53
CA THR A 300 4.35 45.09 -48.96
C THR A 300 4.48 45.05 -50.48
N ALA A 301 4.19 43.92 -51.12
CA ALA A 301 4.23 43.80 -52.58
C ALA A 301 3.27 44.79 -53.29
N ALA A 302 2.10 45.05 -52.72
CA ALA A 302 1.16 46.04 -53.25
C ALA A 302 1.69 47.48 -53.12
N LEU A 303 2.34 47.84 -52.02
CA LEU A 303 2.99 49.14 -51.82
C LEU A 303 4.20 49.31 -52.75
N ASP A 304 5.02 48.27 -52.91
CA ASP A 304 6.18 48.26 -53.80
C ASP A 304 5.78 48.44 -55.26
N ALA A 305 4.72 47.75 -55.71
CA ALA A 305 4.17 47.90 -57.06
C ALA A 305 3.71 49.35 -57.35
N ARG A 306 3.34 50.08 -56.29
CA ARG A 306 2.96 51.50 -56.33
C ARG A 306 4.15 52.46 -56.15
N ARG A 307 5.36 51.93 -55.93
CA ARG A 307 6.59 52.67 -55.60
C ARG A 307 6.43 53.56 -54.36
N ILE A 308 5.69 53.07 -53.36
CA ILE A 308 5.53 53.76 -52.07
C ILE A 308 6.59 53.22 -51.11
N ASP A 309 7.51 54.08 -50.68
CA ASP A 309 8.53 53.71 -49.71
C ASP A 309 7.90 53.50 -48.33
N ALA A 310 8.00 52.28 -47.82
CA ALA A 310 7.39 51.83 -46.57
C ALA A 310 8.35 50.88 -45.84
N PRO A 311 8.82 51.23 -44.63
CA PRO A 311 9.70 50.35 -43.87
C PRO A 311 9.00 49.03 -43.53
N ALA A 312 9.61 47.89 -43.89
CA ALA A 312 9.00 46.56 -43.75
C ALA A 312 8.55 46.23 -42.32
N GLU A 313 9.31 46.66 -41.31
CA GLU A 313 8.95 46.47 -39.89
C GLU A 313 7.69 47.25 -39.49
N VAL A 314 7.50 48.44 -40.06
CA VAL A 314 6.32 49.28 -39.79
C VAL A 314 5.09 48.70 -40.48
N VAL A 315 5.22 48.23 -41.73
CA VAL A 315 4.16 47.49 -42.44
C VAL A 315 3.76 46.25 -41.66
N ALA A 316 4.72 45.46 -41.17
CA ALA A 316 4.45 44.28 -40.38
C ALA A 316 3.68 44.60 -39.09
N ALA A 317 4.08 45.66 -38.37
CA ALA A 317 3.38 46.12 -37.17
C ALA A 317 1.96 46.62 -37.44
N ASP A 318 1.75 47.37 -38.53
CA ASP A 318 0.43 47.86 -38.93
C ASP A 318 -0.52 46.74 -39.35
N VAL A 319 -0.03 45.78 -40.14
CA VAL A 319 -0.79 44.60 -40.56
C VAL A 319 -1.12 43.69 -39.36
N ALA A 320 -0.19 43.53 -38.43
CA ALA A 320 -0.42 42.75 -37.21
C ALA A 320 -1.44 43.42 -36.28
N ARG A 321 -1.40 44.76 -36.14
CA ARG A 321 -2.41 45.54 -35.39
C ARG A 321 -3.81 45.39 -35.98
N ARG A 322 -3.91 45.16 -37.29
CA ARG A 322 -5.17 44.93 -38.01
C ARG A 322 -5.37 43.48 -38.45
N ALA A 323 -5.01 42.52 -37.57
CA ALA A 323 -5.27 41.10 -37.81
C ALA A 323 -6.76 40.78 -37.98
N ASP A 324 -7.64 41.65 -37.50
CA ASP A 324 -9.11 41.59 -37.60
C ASP A 324 -9.67 41.86 -39.00
N LEU A 325 -8.89 42.49 -39.89
CA LEU A 325 -9.33 42.80 -41.25
C LEU A 325 -9.07 41.62 -42.21
N PRO A 326 -9.91 41.40 -43.24
CA PRO A 326 -9.61 40.40 -44.26
C PRO A 326 -8.46 40.90 -45.17
N LEU A 327 -7.70 39.96 -45.75
CA LEU A 327 -6.47 40.28 -46.51
C LEU A 327 -6.76 41.14 -47.74
N ASP A 328 -7.86 40.90 -48.43
CA ASP A 328 -8.32 41.70 -49.57
C ASP A 328 -8.54 43.17 -49.21
N ALA A 329 -9.10 43.47 -48.02
CA ALA A 329 -9.25 44.83 -47.52
C ALA A 329 -7.89 45.50 -47.25
N LEU A 330 -6.94 44.78 -46.65
CA LEU A 330 -5.57 45.27 -46.44
C LEU A 330 -4.87 45.58 -47.77
N VAL A 331 -4.96 44.67 -48.74
CA VAL A 331 -4.37 44.85 -50.07
C VAL A 331 -5.06 45.98 -50.83
N ALA A 332 -6.39 46.10 -50.78
CA ALA A 332 -7.13 47.18 -51.40
C ALA A 332 -6.74 48.56 -50.83
N ALA A 333 -6.55 48.65 -49.51
CA ALA A 333 -6.03 49.87 -48.88
C ALA A 333 -4.62 50.22 -49.39
N ALA A 334 -3.74 49.22 -49.52
CA ALA A 334 -2.39 49.41 -50.07
C ALA A 334 -2.39 49.85 -51.55
N VAL A 335 -3.23 49.24 -52.40
CA VAL A 335 -3.31 49.55 -53.84
C VAL A 335 -3.89 50.95 -54.10
N THR A 336 -4.84 51.40 -53.26
CA THR A 336 -5.57 52.66 -53.48
C THR A 336 -4.99 53.86 -52.74
N CYS A 337 -4.01 53.65 -51.86
CA CYS A 337 -3.38 54.74 -51.13
C CYS A 337 -2.54 55.64 -52.05
N THR A 338 -2.38 56.89 -51.61
CA THR A 338 -1.55 57.91 -52.28
C THR A 338 -0.13 58.02 -51.72
N GLY A 339 0.13 57.39 -50.57
CA GLY A 339 1.41 57.33 -49.88
C GLY A 339 1.28 56.54 -48.58
N PHE A 340 2.40 56.29 -47.90
CA PHE A 340 2.42 55.41 -46.72
C PHE A 340 1.56 55.94 -45.55
N SER A 341 1.57 57.26 -45.30
CA SER A 341 0.70 57.86 -44.27
C SER A 341 -0.80 57.74 -44.60
N ASP A 342 -1.17 57.80 -45.89
CA ASP A 342 -2.56 57.59 -46.32
C ASP A 342 -2.98 56.12 -46.14
N PHE A 343 -2.08 55.18 -46.40
CA PHE A 343 -2.29 53.75 -46.10
C PHE A 343 -2.56 53.53 -44.60
N GLN A 344 -1.71 54.06 -43.72
CA GLN A 344 -1.89 53.93 -42.27
C GLN A 344 -3.20 54.54 -41.79
N ARG A 345 -3.55 55.73 -42.28
CA ARG A 345 -4.82 56.40 -41.98
C ARG A 345 -6.02 55.54 -42.40
N ARG A 346 -6.01 55.00 -43.62
CA ARG A 346 -7.06 54.10 -44.11
C ARG A 346 -7.18 52.84 -43.27
N LEU A 347 -6.05 52.24 -42.88
CA LEU A 347 -6.05 51.11 -41.95
C LEU A 347 -6.64 51.45 -40.60
N GLN A 348 -6.51 52.69 -40.09
CA GLN A 348 -7.13 53.10 -38.82
C GLN A 348 -8.63 53.38 -38.95
N GLU A 349 -9.06 53.92 -40.10
CA GLU A 349 -10.45 54.29 -40.38
C GLU A 349 -11.33 53.07 -40.75
N MET A 350 -10.73 51.95 -41.15
CA MET A 350 -11.46 50.73 -41.50
C MET A 350 -12.14 50.12 -40.25
N PRO A 351 -13.48 49.90 -40.28
CA PRO A 351 -14.18 49.29 -39.16
C PRO A 351 -13.69 47.85 -38.96
N ALA A 352 -13.58 47.43 -37.70
CA ALA A 352 -13.23 46.06 -37.39
C ALA A 352 -14.27 45.11 -38.00
N THR A 353 -13.81 44.07 -38.68
CA THR A 353 -14.73 43.08 -39.22
C THR A 353 -15.12 42.17 -38.06
N THR A 354 -16.40 42.15 -37.68
CA THR A 354 -16.91 41.11 -36.79
C THR A 354 -16.88 39.79 -37.56
N LEU A 355 -15.75 39.10 -37.51
CA LEU A 355 -15.67 37.71 -37.96
C LEU A 355 -16.65 36.91 -37.09
N PRO A 356 -17.57 36.11 -37.69
CA PRO A 356 -18.37 35.19 -36.91
C PRO A 356 -17.42 34.23 -36.17
N PRO A 357 -17.67 33.94 -34.88
CA PRO A 357 -16.85 33.01 -34.13
C PRO A 357 -17.00 31.63 -34.77
N ASP A 358 -15.87 31.05 -35.19
CA ASP A 358 -15.71 29.69 -35.69
C ASP A 358 -16.52 29.33 -36.95
N SER A 359 -15.86 29.44 -38.11
CA SER A 359 -16.12 28.54 -39.24
C SER A 359 -14.79 27.85 -39.59
N PRO A 360 -14.83 26.52 -39.82
CA PRO A 360 -13.78 25.56 -39.45
C PRO A 360 -12.41 25.74 -40.12
#